data_AF-A0A925MTE3-F1
#
_entry.id   AF-A0A925MTE3-F1
#
_cell.length_a   1.000
_cell.length_b   1.000
_cell.length_c   1.000
_cell.angle_alpha   90.00
_cell.angle_beta   90.00
_cell.angle_gamma   90.00
#
_symmetry.space_group_name_H-M   'P 1'
#
loop_
_entity.id
_entity.type
_entity.pdbx_description
1 polymer ?
#
loop_
_entity_poly.entity_id
_entity_poly.type
_entity_poly.pdbx_seq_one_letter_code
_entity_poly.pdbx_strand_id
1 'polypeptide(L)'
;MAKTTFTRRSILRGVVNGAAVMVALPTLDCFLNSSGNAYADGAKFSTRFGTYFWGLGLTPGRWVPKTIGANWELTPELVSLRGLENKVSVFSGFRVLLDGCPNIPHWTGQGAVLTGV
;
A
#
# COMPACT_ATOMS: atom_id res chain seq x y z
N MET A 1 -15.30 -32.00 -8.16
CA MET A 1 -14.72 -30.77 -7.57
C MET A 1 -15.77 -29.67 -7.70
N ALA A 2 -16.35 -29.18 -6.61
CA ALA A 2 -17.41 -28.16 -6.69
C ALA A 2 -16.80 -26.83 -7.16
N LYS A 3 -17.37 -26.25 -8.23
CA LYS A 3 -16.92 -24.98 -8.80
C LYS A 3 -17.41 -23.83 -7.92
N THR A 4 -16.50 -23.15 -7.24
CA THR A 4 -16.84 -21.99 -6.39
C THR A 4 -17.19 -20.81 -7.29
N THR A 5 -18.47 -20.54 -7.49
CA THR A 5 -18.94 -19.40 -8.28
C THR A 5 -19.01 -18.17 -7.38
N PHE A 6 -18.07 -17.23 -7.53
CA PHE A 6 -18.10 -15.98 -6.79
C PHE A 6 -19.19 -15.05 -7.34
N THR A 7 -20.01 -14.47 -6.46
CA THR A 7 -21.06 -13.53 -6.86
C THR A 7 -20.62 -12.08 -6.62
N ARG A 8 -21.18 -11.12 -7.35
CA ARG A 8 -20.97 -9.67 -7.09
C ARG A 8 -21.20 -9.29 -5.62
N ARG A 9 -22.15 -9.94 -4.96
CA ARG A 9 -22.44 -9.75 -3.53
C ARG A 9 -21.31 -10.26 -2.62
N SER A 10 -20.65 -11.37 -2.98
CA SER A 10 -19.48 -11.90 -2.26
C SER A 10 -18.30 -10.91 -2.30
N ILE A 11 -18.09 -10.29 -3.47
CA ILE A 11 -17.06 -9.25 -3.67
C ILE A 11 -17.41 -7.96 -2.90
N LEU A 12 -18.65 -7.47 -3.02
CA LEU A 12 -19.07 -6.22 -2.38
C LEU A 12 -19.18 -6.31 -0.85
N ARG A 13 -19.47 -7.49 -0.29
CA ARG A 13 -19.43 -7.70 1.16
C ARG A 13 -18.02 -7.94 1.68
N GLY A 14 -17.03 -8.04 0.79
CA GLY A 14 -15.65 -8.30 1.14
C GLY A 14 -15.47 -9.62 1.90
N VAL A 15 -16.33 -10.63 1.71
CA VAL A 15 -16.20 -11.92 2.40
C VAL A 15 -16.05 -13.03 1.38
N VAL A 16 -14.84 -13.58 1.31
CA VAL A 16 -14.49 -14.75 0.48
C VAL A 16 -14.04 -15.86 1.43
N ASN A 17 -14.72 -17.01 1.41
CA ASN A 17 -14.44 -18.16 2.29
C ASN A 17 -14.34 -17.82 3.79
N GLY A 18 -15.15 -16.87 4.27
CA GLY A 18 -15.15 -16.45 5.68
C GLY A 18 -14.03 -15.48 6.08
N ALA A 19 -13.13 -15.15 5.16
CA ALA A 19 -12.13 -14.11 5.36
C ALA A 19 -12.65 -12.75 4.86
N ALA A 20 -12.49 -11.71 5.69
CA ALA A 20 -12.72 -10.33 5.27
C ALA A 20 -11.60 -9.90 4.32
N VAL A 21 -11.88 -9.89 3.02
CA VAL A 21 -11.02 -9.38 1.95
C VAL A 21 -11.60 -8.07 1.45
N MET A 22 -10.98 -6.96 1.87
CA MET A 22 -11.29 -5.64 1.32
C MET A 22 -10.46 -5.43 0.06
N VAL A 23 -11.11 -5.47 -1.11
CA VAL A 23 -10.50 -4.98 -2.35
C VAL A 23 -10.90 -3.52 -2.48
N ALA A 24 -9.93 -2.61 -2.42
CA ALA A 24 -10.17 -1.23 -2.80
C ALA A 24 -10.52 -1.24 -4.30
N LEU A 25 -11.80 -0.97 -4.62
CA LEU A 25 -12.21 -0.81 -5.99
C LEU A 25 -11.70 0.57 -6.44
N PRO A 26 -10.85 0.66 -7.48
CA PRO A 26 -10.50 1.95 -8.04
C PRO A 26 -11.77 2.68 -8.47
N THR A 27 -11.75 4.01 -8.45
CA THR A 27 -12.85 4.83 -8.96
C THR A 27 -13.09 4.45 -10.42
N LEU A 28 -14.22 3.79 -10.69
CA LEU A 28 -14.60 3.38 -12.03
C LEU A 28 -15.27 4.55 -12.76
N ASP A 29 -15.12 4.63 -14.07
CA ASP A 29 -15.75 5.66 -14.91
C ASP A 29 -17.27 5.75 -14.69
N CYS A 30 -17.94 4.62 -14.40
CA CYS A 30 -19.39 4.60 -14.14
C CYS A 30 -19.81 5.32 -12.84
N PHE A 31 -18.86 5.66 -11.97
CA PHE A 31 -19.10 6.46 -10.77
C PHE A 31 -18.85 7.95 -11.00
N LEU A 32 -18.38 8.34 -12.18
CA LEU A 32 -17.99 9.70 -12.50
C LEU A 32 -19.08 10.41 -13.34
N ASN A 33 -19.05 11.74 -13.34
CA ASN A 33 -19.84 12.54 -14.26
C ASN A 33 -19.31 12.41 -15.70
N SER A 34 -20.02 13.00 -16.67
CA SER A 34 -19.66 12.92 -18.09
C SER A 34 -18.27 13.47 -18.45
N SER A 35 -17.71 14.32 -17.58
CA SER A 35 -16.40 14.95 -17.75
C SER A 35 -15.28 14.32 -16.91
N GLY A 36 -15.57 13.30 -16.10
CA GLY A 36 -14.59 12.56 -15.30
C GLY A 36 -13.93 13.36 -14.15
N ASN A 37 -14.43 14.56 -13.83
CA ASN A 37 -13.79 15.47 -12.87
C ASN A 37 -14.48 15.53 -11.50
N ALA A 38 -15.60 14.83 -11.34
CA ALA A 38 -16.36 14.68 -10.11
C ALA A 38 -17.10 13.33 -10.14
N TYR A 39 -17.66 12.95 -8.99
CA TYR A 39 -18.60 11.84 -8.93
C TYR A 39 -19.87 12.15 -9.73
N ALA A 40 -20.62 11.10 -10.09
CA ALA A 40 -21.83 11.20 -10.91
C ALA A 40 -22.93 12.09 -10.28
N ASP A 41 -22.92 12.27 -8.96
CA ASP A 41 -23.80 13.18 -8.22
C ASP A 41 -23.29 14.64 -8.15
N GLY A 42 -22.15 14.92 -8.78
CA GLY A 42 -21.48 16.22 -8.77
C GLY A 42 -20.55 16.46 -7.57
N ALA A 43 -20.39 15.49 -6.67
CA ALA A 43 -19.48 15.63 -5.54
C ALA A 43 -18.02 15.67 -6.02
N LYS A 44 -17.25 16.67 -5.54
CA LYS A 44 -15.84 16.82 -5.90
C LYS A 44 -14.99 15.71 -5.27
N PHE A 45 -13.91 15.33 -5.94
CA PHE A 45 -12.89 14.48 -5.33
C PHE A 45 -12.26 15.19 -4.13
N SER A 46 -11.91 14.41 -3.11
CA SER A 46 -11.12 14.94 -1.99
C SER A 46 -9.70 15.22 -2.49
N THR A 47 -9.29 16.49 -2.47
CA THR A 47 -7.90 16.87 -2.73
C THR A 47 -7.01 16.30 -1.63
N ARG A 48 -6.01 15.50 -2.02
CA ARG A 48 -5.00 14.95 -1.12
C ARG A 48 -3.63 15.45 -1.55
N PHE A 49 -2.84 15.94 -0.59
CA PHE A 49 -1.43 16.16 -0.80
C PHE A 49 -0.67 14.87 -0.45
N GLY A 50 0.16 14.40 -1.37
CA GLY A 50 1.02 13.24 -1.18
C GLY A 50 2.47 13.61 -1.43
N THR A 51 3.35 13.16 -0.54
CA THR A 51 4.79 13.16 -0.76
C THR A 51 5.32 11.75 -0.52
N TYR A 52 6.32 11.34 -1.29
CA TYR A 52 6.97 10.05 -1.13
C TYR A 52 8.48 10.24 -1.20
N PHE A 53 9.18 9.43 -0.43
CA PHE A 53 10.64 9.41 -0.40
C PHE A 53 11.10 7.96 -0.50
N TRP A 54 12.04 7.71 -1.40
CA TRP A 54 12.65 6.40 -1.56
C TRP A 54 14.10 6.46 -1.09
N GLY A 55 14.30 6.06 0.17
CA GLY A 55 15.62 5.91 0.74
C GLY A 55 16.26 4.61 0.29
N LEU A 56 17.59 4.60 0.24
CA LEU A 56 18.35 3.38 0.07
C LEU A 56 19.20 3.13 1.32
N GLY A 57 18.99 1.99 1.95
CA GLY A 57 19.66 1.61 3.19
C GLY A 57 18.69 1.57 4.36
N LEU A 58 18.35 0.36 4.79
CA LEU A 58 17.62 0.09 6.02
C LEU A 58 18.45 -0.91 6.80
N THR A 59 18.59 -0.70 8.10
CA THR A 59 19.29 -1.68 8.94
C THR A 59 18.38 -2.90 9.11
N PRO A 60 18.84 -4.12 8.77
CA PRO A 60 18.02 -5.31 8.90
C PRO A 60 17.47 -5.49 10.32
N GLY A 61 16.18 -5.81 10.43
CA GLY A 61 15.53 -6.15 11.70
C GLY A 61 15.18 -4.97 12.62
N ARG A 62 15.34 -3.71 12.19
CA ARG A 62 15.11 -2.53 13.04
C ARG A 62 13.84 -1.73 12.78
N TRP A 63 13.23 -1.88 11.61
CA TRP A 63 12.01 -1.14 11.22
C TRP A 63 10.80 -2.03 10.96
N VAL A 64 10.99 -3.32 10.69
CA VAL A 64 9.90 -4.25 10.29
C VAL A 64 9.17 -4.75 11.55
N PRO A 65 7.87 -4.46 11.72
CA PRO A 65 7.09 -5.00 12.83
C PRO A 65 6.94 -6.52 12.71
N LYS A 66 6.89 -7.22 13.86
CA LYS A 66 6.71 -8.69 13.90
C LYS A 66 5.28 -9.15 13.63
N THR A 67 4.30 -8.27 13.86
CA THR A 67 2.88 -8.54 13.71
C THR A 67 2.31 -7.81 12.51
N ILE A 68 1.39 -8.47 11.82
CA ILE A 68 0.63 -7.90 10.70
C ILE A 68 -0.74 -7.45 11.22
N GLY A 69 -1.22 -6.31 10.73
CA GLY A 69 -2.54 -5.77 11.05
C GLY A 69 -2.47 -4.50 11.88
N ALA A 70 -3.60 -4.16 12.52
CA ALA A 70 -3.68 -3.04 13.43
C ALA A 70 -2.81 -3.27 14.68
N ASN A 71 -2.43 -2.19 15.36
CA ASN A 71 -1.65 -2.23 16.59
C ASN A 71 -0.28 -2.89 16.42
N TRP A 72 0.36 -2.66 15.28
CA TRP A 72 1.75 -3.06 15.04
C TRP A 72 2.70 -2.43 16.08
N GLU A 73 3.79 -3.12 16.38
CA GLU A 73 4.76 -2.68 17.38
C GLU A 73 5.64 -1.53 16.86
N LEU A 74 5.81 -0.48 17.66
CA LEU A 74 6.73 0.61 17.36
C LEU A 74 8.20 0.16 17.49
N THR A 75 8.82 -0.20 16.36
CA THR A 75 10.21 -0.65 16.29
C THR A 75 11.20 0.52 16.43
N PRO A 76 12.49 0.27 16.74
CA PRO A 76 13.48 1.32 16.99
C PRO A 76 13.57 2.42 15.93
N GLU A 77 13.50 2.07 14.64
CA GLU A 77 13.57 3.05 13.53
C GLU A 77 12.23 3.77 13.25
N LEU A 78 11.15 3.35 13.90
CA LEU A 78 9.83 3.98 13.82
C LEU A 78 9.50 4.80 15.07
N VAL A 79 10.38 4.87 16.08
CA VAL A 79 10.12 5.55 17.36
C VAL A 79 9.75 7.03 17.20
N SER A 80 10.25 7.68 16.16
CA SER A 80 9.89 9.07 15.83
C SER A 80 8.41 9.26 15.48
N LEU A 81 7.68 8.18 15.17
CA LEU A 81 6.26 8.16 14.84
C LEU A 81 5.35 7.88 16.04
N ARG A 82 5.91 7.84 17.26
CA ARG A 82 5.15 7.57 18.49
C ARG A 82 3.94 8.50 18.61
N GLY A 83 2.78 7.94 18.93
CA GLY A 83 1.51 8.66 19.05
C GLY A 83 0.78 8.91 17.71
N LEU A 84 1.36 8.49 16.58
CA LEU A 84 0.77 8.54 15.24
C LEU A 84 0.52 7.16 14.65
N GLU A 85 0.63 6.09 15.43
CA GLU A 85 0.55 4.70 14.97
C GLU A 85 -0.78 4.41 14.27
N ASN A 86 -1.87 5.04 14.73
CA ASN A 86 -3.20 4.94 14.14
C ASN A 86 -3.36 5.71 12.81
N LYS A 87 -2.40 6.55 12.44
CA LYS A 87 -2.36 7.32 11.18
C LYS A 87 -1.30 6.80 10.21
N VAL A 88 -0.51 5.79 10.62
CA VAL A 88 0.59 5.25 9.84
C VAL A 88 0.31 3.79 9.50
N SER A 89 0.44 3.46 8.22
CA SER A 89 0.48 2.09 7.75
C SER A 89 1.93 1.73 7.41
N VAL A 90 2.45 0.69 8.04
CA VAL A 90 3.80 0.18 7.76
C VAL A 90 3.67 -0.99 6.78
N PHE A 91 4.16 -0.80 5.57
CA PHE A 91 4.21 -1.84 4.57
C PHE A 91 5.65 -2.37 4.45
N SER A 92 5.82 -3.68 4.61
CA SER A 92 7.13 -4.34 4.56
C SER A 92 7.14 -5.47 3.53
N GLY A 93 8.33 -6.00 3.22
CA GLY A 93 8.52 -7.10 2.27
C GLY A 93 8.74 -6.68 0.82
N PHE A 94 8.71 -5.38 0.51
CA PHE A 94 9.16 -4.88 -0.78
C PHE A 94 10.67 -5.10 -0.95
N ARG A 95 11.05 -5.60 -2.12
CA ARG A 95 12.45 -5.81 -2.47
C ARG A 95 12.67 -5.41 -3.91
N VAL A 96 13.84 -4.86 -4.15
CA VAL A 96 14.38 -4.68 -5.49
C VAL A 96 15.60 -5.59 -5.59
N LEU A 97 15.71 -6.31 -6.71
CA LEU A 97 16.89 -7.14 -6.98
C LEU A 97 17.99 -6.22 -7.51
N LEU A 98 19.05 -6.05 -6.73
CA LEU A 98 20.24 -5.31 -7.14
C LEU A 98 21.29 -6.26 -7.73
N ASP A 99 22.26 -5.71 -8.43
CA ASP A 99 23.37 -6.42 -9.11
C ASP A 99 24.42 -7.03 -8.15
N GLY A 100 24.23 -6.91 -6.83
CA GLY A 100 25.14 -7.44 -5.83
C GLY A 100 26.42 -6.61 -5.62
N CYS A 101 26.48 -5.38 -6.14
CA CYS A 101 27.62 -4.47 -6.00
C CYS A 101 27.38 -3.44 -4.88
N PRO A 102 27.75 -3.73 -3.61
CA PRO A 102 27.39 -2.88 -2.46
C PRO A 102 28.07 -1.51 -2.42
N ASN A 103 29.09 -1.26 -3.26
CA ASN A 103 29.83 0.01 -3.31
C ASN A 103 29.20 1.06 -4.24
N ILE A 104 28.15 0.70 -4.97
CA ILE A 104 27.37 1.61 -5.84
C ILE A 104 25.87 1.63 -5.50
N PRO A 105 25.48 1.51 -4.21
CA PRO A 105 24.10 1.20 -3.86
C PRO A 105 23.21 2.39 -4.28
N HIS A 106 23.71 3.62 -4.23
CA HIS A 106 22.99 4.83 -4.66
C HIS A 106 22.81 4.96 -6.19
N TRP A 107 23.55 4.21 -7.01
CA TRP A 107 23.36 4.20 -8.47
C TRP A 107 22.33 3.15 -8.88
N THR A 108 22.51 1.91 -8.43
CA THR A 108 21.60 0.81 -8.76
C THR A 108 20.24 0.98 -8.10
N GLY A 109 20.25 1.52 -6.87
CA GLY A 109 19.05 1.94 -6.15
C GLY A 109 18.21 2.95 -6.92
N GLN A 110 18.81 4.03 -7.43
CA GLN A 110 18.08 5.04 -8.19
C GLN A 110 17.40 4.46 -9.45
N GLY A 111 18.12 3.62 -10.20
CA GLY A 111 17.54 2.94 -11.36
C GLY A 111 16.36 2.05 -10.98
N ALA A 112 16.46 1.37 -9.84
CA ALA A 112 15.42 0.46 -9.37
C ALA A 112 14.15 1.17 -8.88
N VAL A 113 14.26 2.32 -8.22
CA VAL A 113 13.11 3.14 -7.81
C VAL A 113 12.24 3.54 -9.00
N LEU A 114 12.86 3.78 -10.16
CA LEU A 114 12.14 4.16 -11.38
C LEU A 114 11.35 3.00 -12.02
N THR A 115 11.57 1.75 -11.58
CA THR A 115 10.84 0.58 -12.11
C THR A 115 9.43 0.43 -11.56
N GLY A 116 9.09 1.17 -10.49
CA GLY A 116 7.76 1.14 -9.88
C GLY A 116 7.46 -0.12 -9.07
N VAL A 117 8.50 -0.85 -8.63
CA VAL A 117 8.43 -2.05 -7.77
C VAL A 117 9.08 -1.80 -6.43
#